data_AF-G7CCA4-F1
#
_entry.id   AF-G7CCA4-F1
#
_cell.length_a   1.000
_cell.length_b   1.000
_cell.length_c   1.000
_cell.angle_alpha   90.00
_cell.angle_beta   90.00
_cell.angle_gamma   90.00
#
_symmetry.space_group_name_H-M   'P 1'
#
loop_
_entity.id
_entity.type
_entity.pdbx_description
1 polymer ?
#
loop_
_entity_poly.entity_id
_entity_poly.type
_entity_poly.pdbx_seq_one_letter_code
_entity_poly.pdbx_strand_id
1 'polypeptide(L)'
;MRSLAIRATVTTAAVAAALSGCSSEPGDTTEPSPAAPGTTTTSPQPGAIEVSPGGVTTAMAVPAESTEDEYFRACITARQWMEEQDGELADQVEPYLAMLQRSDEAGPSTFDTPWSQLPPGRQAAVIVAVRAAADELCG
;
A
#
# COMPACT_ATOMS: atom_id res chain seq x y z
N MET A 1 4.05 3.00 -55.98
CA MET A 1 4.33 1.70 -56.63
C MET A 1 5.55 1.07 -55.97
N ARG A 2 5.35 -0.11 -55.34
CA ARG A 2 6.34 -1.12 -54.87
C ARG A 2 7.27 -0.66 -53.72
N SER A 3 6.95 -0.83 -52.44
CA SER A 3 6.77 -2.06 -51.63
C SER A 3 8.01 -2.95 -51.55
N LEU A 4 8.61 -3.05 -50.35
CA LEU A 4 9.37 -4.19 -49.86
C LEU A 4 9.13 -4.31 -48.35
N ALA A 5 8.23 -5.23 -47.99
CA ALA A 5 8.00 -5.67 -46.63
C ALA A 5 8.94 -6.84 -46.34
N ILE A 6 9.76 -6.74 -45.30
CA ILE A 6 10.57 -7.85 -44.81
C ILE A 6 9.91 -8.40 -43.56
N ARG A 7 9.39 -9.62 -43.70
CA ARG A 7 8.80 -10.43 -42.64
C ARG A 7 9.92 -10.99 -41.77
N ALA A 8 9.84 -10.79 -40.46
CA ALA A 8 10.62 -11.55 -39.48
C ALA A 8 9.65 -12.36 -38.62
N THR A 9 9.61 -13.65 -38.86
CA THR A 9 8.96 -14.67 -38.05
C THR A 9 9.84 -15.01 -36.85
N VAL A 10 9.31 -14.95 -35.64
CA VAL A 10 9.95 -15.54 -34.45
C VAL A 10 8.95 -16.43 -33.73
N THR A 11 9.42 -17.65 -33.48
CA THR A 11 8.78 -18.88 -33.01
C THR A 11 8.34 -18.87 -31.55
N THR A 12 7.21 -19.55 -31.31
CA THR A 12 6.58 -19.90 -30.03
C THR A 12 7.43 -20.86 -29.19
N ALA A 13 7.41 -20.71 -27.86
CA ALA A 13 7.66 -21.79 -26.92
C ALA A 13 6.73 -21.64 -25.70
N ALA A 14 5.80 -22.58 -25.55
CA ALA A 14 4.94 -22.74 -24.39
C ALA A 14 5.63 -23.66 -23.39
N VAL A 15 5.63 -23.30 -22.11
CA VAL A 15 5.93 -24.22 -21.00
C VAL A 15 4.88 -24.02 -19.93
N ALA A 16 3.99 -25.01 -19.82
CA ALA A 16 3.09 -25.17 -18.68
C ALA A 16 3.83 -26.01 -17.62
N ALA A 17 3.91 -25.49 -16.40
CA ALA A 17 4.29 -26.26 -15.23
C ALA A 17 3.14 -26.21 -14.23
N ALA A 18 2.41 -27.33 -14.13
CA ALA A 18 1.48 -27.58 -13.04
C ALA A 18 2.29 -27.97 -11.81
N LEU A 19 2.18 -27.20 -10.73
CA LEU A 19 2.67 -27.63 -9.42
C LEU A 19 1.51 -28.25 -8.64
N SER A 20 1.76 -29.51 -8.29
CA SER A 20 0.93 -30.42 -7.53
C SER A 20 0.94 -30.11 -6.04
N GLY A 21 -0.23 -30.30 -5.42
CA GLY A 21 -0.42 -30.96 -4.12
C GLY A 21 0.30 -30.41 -2.89
N CYS A 22 -0.42 -29.63 -2.06
CA CYS A 22 -0.07 -29.47 -0.66
C CYS A 22 -0.89 -30.46 0.18
N SER A 23 -0.22 -31.51 0.67
CA SER A 23 -0.75 -32.48 1.63
C SER A 23 -0.93 -31.80 2.99
N SER A 24 -2.09 -31.95 3.60
CA SER A 24 -2.33 -31.57 5.00
C SER A 24 -2.25 -32.82 5.88
N GLU A 25 -1.40 -32.83 6.90
CA GLU A 25 -1.69 -33.45 8.20
C GLU A 25 -0.66 -33.02 9.27
N PRO A 26 -1.04 -33.08 10.57
CA PRO A 26 -0.47 -32.24 11.62
C PRO A 26 0.69 -32.93 12.36
N GLY A 27 1.67 -32.13 12.78
CA GLY A 27 2.77 -32.57 13.64
C GLY A 27 2.93 -31.61 14.81
N ASP A 28 2.34 -31.98 15.95
CA ASP A 28 2.64 -31.43 17.27
C ASP A 28 4.10 -31.77 17.63
N THR A 29 4.95 -30.76 17.84
CA THR A 29 6.12 -30.84 18.73
C THR A 29 6.49 -29.42 19.15
N THR A 30 6.32 -29.17 20.45
CA THR A 30 6.76 -27.97 21.16
C THR A 30 8.28 -27.92 21.25
N GLU A 31 8.88 -26.81 20.81
CA GLU A 31 10.20 -26.34 21.25
C GLU A 31 10.17 -24.80 21.35
N PRO A 32 10.61 -24.17 22.47
CA PRO A 32 10.56 -22.73 22.61
C PRO A 32 11.74 -22.09 21.89
N SER A 33 11.50 -21.52 20.71
CA SER A 33 12.48 -20.73 19.97
C SER A 33 12.38 -19.24 20.36
N PRO A 34 13.50 -18.48 20.43
CA PRO A 34 13.48 -17.10 20.90
C PRO A 34 12.68 -16.23 19.94
N ALA A 35 11.77 -15.43 20.48
CA ALA A 35 11.00 -14.46 19.73
C ALA A 35 11.93 -13.40 19.09
N ALA A 36 12.25 -13.59 17.82
CA ALA A 36 12.52 -12.46 16.94
C ALA A 36 11.21 -11.64 16.82
N PRO A 37 11.24 -10.30 16.79
CA PRO A 37 10.06 -9.53 16.43
C PRO A 37 9.80 -9.75 14.94
N GLY A 38 9.13 -10.86 14.63
CA GLY A 38 8.46 -11.04 13.36
C GLY A 38 7.30 -10.06 13.35
N THR A 39 7.34 -9.12 12.42
CA THR A 39 6.13 -8.43 11.96
C THR A 39 5.21 -9.50 11.38
N THR A 40 4.42 -10.10 12.25
CA THR A 40 3.26 -10.89 11.81
C THR A 40 2.37 -9.88 11.11
N THR A 41 2.38 -9.85 9.77
CA THR A 41 1.32 -9.24 8.98
C THR A 41 0.07 -10.08 9.20
N THR A 42 -0.51 -9.94 10.39
CA THR A 42 -1.88 -10.33 10.63
C THR A 42 -2.68 -9.33 9.80
N SER A 43 -3.32 -9.80 8.73
CA SER A 43 -4.31 -8.99 8.05
C SER A 43 -5.26 -8.46 9.12
N PRO A 44 -5.42 -7.13 9.27
CA PRO A 44 -6.21 -6.59 10.35
C PRO A 44 -7.59 -7.22 10.30
N GLN A 45 -8.10 -7.61 11.46
CA GLN A 45 -9.44 -8.18 11.56
C GLN A 45 -10.41 -7.27 10.81
N PRO A 46 -11.34 -7.77 9.98
CA PRO A 46 -12.27 -6.93 9.25
C PRO A 46 -12.96 -5.93 10.19
N GLY A 47 -12.89 -4.63 9.85
CA GLY A 47 -13.38 -3.53 10.69
C GLY A 47 -12.44 -3.03 11.80
N ALA A 48 -11.23 -3.58 11.94
CA ALA A 48 -10.21 -3.05 12.84
C ALA A 48 -9.60 -1.74 12.33
N ILE A 49 -9.23 -0.87 13.27
CA ILE A 49 -8.41 0.32 13.03
C ILE A 49 -7.08 0.05 13.70
N GLU A 50 -5.99 0.17 12.95
CA GLU A 50 -4.64 0.07 13.51
C GLU A 50 -4.11 1.46 13.81
N VAL A 51 -3.63 1.64 15.04
CA VAL A 51 -3.06 2.89 15.53
C VAL A 51 -1.63 2.60 15.98
N SER A 52 -0.67 3.39 15.51
CA SER A 52 0.72 3.30 15.91
C SER A 52 0.90 3.68 17.39
N PRO A 53 2.03 3.32 18.03
CA PRO A 53 2.36 3.83 19.37
C PRO A 53 2.37 5.37 19.47
N GLY A 54 2.59 6.08 18.34
CA GLY A 54 2.50 7.53 18.23
C GLY A 54 1.08 8.10 18.17
N GLY A 55 0.05 7.24 18.22
CA GLY A 55 -1.36 7.63 18.15
C GLY A 55 -1.85 7.91 16.72
N VAL A 56 -1.09 7.51 15.71
CA VAL A 56 -1.41 7.75 14.29
C VAL A 56 -2.21 6.58 13.76
N THR A 57 -3.34 6.83 13.13
CA THR A 57 -4.09 5.80 12.42
C THR A 57 -3.30 5.38 11.18
N THR A 58 -2.78 4.16 11.16
CA THR A 58 -1.90 3.67 10.09
C THR A 58 -2.56 2.61 9.23
N ALA A 59 -3.68 2.02 9.65
CA ALA A 59 -4.50 1.15 8.81
C ALA A 59 -5.98 1.24 9.16
N MET A 60 -6.82 1.02 8.15
CA MET A 60 -8.26 0.86 8.31
C MET A 60 -8.69 -0.42 7.57
N ALA A 61 -9.28 -1.38 8.28
CA ALA A 61 -9.72 -2.66 7.72
C ALA A 61 -11.09 -2.54 7.03
N VAL A 62 -11.20 -1.58 6.11
CA VAL A 62 -12.32 -1.35 5.21
C VAL A 62 -11.77 -1.13 3.80
N PRO A 63 -12.56 -1.37 2.74
CA PRO A 63 -12.12 -1.08 1.37
C PRO A 63 -11.73 0.39 1.22
N ALA A 64 -10.63 0.65 0.52
CA ALA A 64 -10.23 1.99 0.12
C ALA A 64 -11.21 2.56 -0.92
N GLU A 65 -11.73 3.76 -0.67
CA GLU A 65 -12.68 4.46 -1.53
C GLU A 65 -12.08 5.78 -2.03
N SER A 66 -11.68 5.81 -3.31
CA SER A 66 -11.28 7.02 -4.03
C SER A 66 -11.53 6.83 -5.52
N THR A 67 -11.61 7.94 -6.26
CA THR A 67 -11.43 7.86 -7.72
C THR A 67 -9.96 7.58 -8.06
N GLU A 68 -9.68 7.20 -9.31
CA GLU A 68 -8.31 7.01 -9.80
C GLU A 68 -7.51 8.32 -9.74
N ASP A 69 -8.11 9.43 -10.18
CA ASP A 69 -7.48 10.77 -10.14
C ASP A 69 -7.21 11.24 -8.70
N GLU A 70 -8.12 10.95 -7.77
CA GLU A 70 -7.94 11.24 -6.34
C GLU A 70 -6.79 10.44 -5.74
N TYR A 71 -6.75 9.13 -6.02
CA TYR A 71 -5.64 8.27 -5.60
C TYR A 71 -4.30 8.78 -6.14
N PHE A 72 -4.23 9.05 -7.45
CA PHE A 72 -3.01 9.52 -8.10
C PHE A 72 -2.51 10.83 -7.48
N ARG A 73 -3.40 11.83 -7.32
CA ARG A 73 -3.07 13.11 -6.68
C ARG A 73 -2.58 12.92 -5.25
N ALA A 74 -3.31 12.14 -4.45
CA ALA A 74 -2.93 11.92 -3.06
C ALA A 74 -1.56 11.24 -2.94
N CYS A 75 -1.29 10.25 -3.79
CA CYS A 75 -0.02 9.54 -3.79
C CYS A 75 1.14 10.46 -4.19
N ILE A 76 1.04 11.17 -5.33
CA ILE A 76 2.15 12.04 -5.78
C ILE A 76 2.40 13.19 -4.81
N THR A 77 1.37 13.74 -4.16
CA THR A 77 1.52 14.79 -3.15
C THR A 77 2.19 14.24 -1.89
N ALA A 78 1.83 13.03 -1.46
CA ALA A 78 2.51 12.34 -0.36
C ALA A 78 3.99 12.11 -0.70
N ARG A 79 4.29 11.56 -1.89
CA ARG A 79 5.67 11.29 -2.32
C ARG A 79 6.52 12.54 -2.33
N GLN A 80 6.01 13.64 -2.90
CA GLN A 80 6.70 14.93 -2.92
C GLN A 80 7.06 15.40 -1.51
N TRP A 81 6.13 15.32 -0.56
CA TRP A 81 6.41 15.68 0.83
C TRP A 81 7.47 14.77 1.46
N MET A 82 7.42 13.46 1.19
CA MET A 82 8.38 12.49 1.73
C MET A 82 9.80 12.73 1.18
N GLU A 83 9.92 13.06 -0.11
CA GLU A 83 11.19 13.39 -0.77
C GLU A 83 11.84 14.67 -0.21
N GLU A 84 11.05 15.55 0.44
CA GLU A 84 11.54 16.74 1.14
C GLU A 84 12.08 16.44 2.55
N GLN A 85 11.82 15.25 3.10
CA GLN A 85 12.30 14.86 4.43
C GLN A 85 13.67 14.17 4.36
N ASP A 86 14.42 14.23 5.47
CA ASP A 86 15.63 13.43 5.63
C ASP A 86 15.28 11.97 5.95
N GLY A 87 15.90 11.01 5.25
CA GLY A 87 15.76 9.56 5.51
C GLY A 87 15.14 8.79 4.35
N GLU A 88 14.80 7.51 4.61
CA GLU A 88 14.15 6.66 3.61
C GLU A 88 12.66 6.98 3.51
N LEU A 89 12.05 6.85 2.32
CA LEU A 89 10.63 7.15 2.10
C LEU A 89 9.70 6.32 3.02
N ALA A 90 10.07 5.08 3.30
CA ALA A 90 9.33 4.19 4.21
C ALA A 90 9.24 4.76 5.63
N ASP A 91 10.29 5.45 6.10
CA ASP A 91 10.32 6.06 7.43
C ASP A 91 9.38 7.28 7.53
N GLN A 92 8.94 7.81 6.38
CA GLN A 92 8.09 9.00 6.29
C GLN A 92 6.58 8.72 6.30
N VAL A 93 6.16 7.46 6.22
CA VAL A 93 4.73 7.07 6.21
C VAL A 93 4.01 7.57 7.47
N GLU A 94 4.52 7.23 8.65
CA GLU A 94 3.88 7.63 9.91
C GLU A 94 3.96 9.14 10.17
N PRO A 95 5.12 9.81 9.98
CA PRO A 95 5.21 11.28 10.06
C PRO A 95 4.20 12.00 9.16
N TYR A 96 4.04 11.55 7.92
CA TYR A 96 3.10 12.18 7.00
C TYR A 96 1.64 11.99 7.44
N LEU A 97 1.27 10.77 7.80
CA LEU A 97 -0.06 10.47 8.33
C LEU A 97 -0.34 11.25 9.61
N ALA A 98 0.65 11.41 10.49
CA ALA A 98 0.54 12.20 11.71
C ALA A 98 0.23 13.67 11.41
N MET A 99 0.89 14.25 10.40
CA MET A 99 0.66 15.62 9.96
C MET A 99 -0.78 15.79 9.46
N LEU A 100 -1.25 14.90 8.57
CA LEU A 100 -2.61 14.94 8.03
C LEU A 100 -3.68 14.79 9.13
N GLN A 101 -3.43 13.93 10.13
CA GLN A 101 -4.39 13.62 11.20
C GLN A 101 -4.50 14.70 12.28
N ARG A 102 -3.46 15.52 12.44
CA ARG A 102 -3.43 16.63 13.41
C ARG A 102 -3.94 17.94 12.82
N SER A 103 -3.95 18.04 11.49
CA SER A 103 -4.42 19.22 10.77
C SER A 103 -5.93 19.14 10.50
N ASP A 104 -6.59 20.29 10.43
CA ASP A 104 -7.94 20.42 9.86
C ASP A 104 -7.88 20.98 8.42
N GLU A 105 -6.71 20.92 7.80
CA GLU A 105 -6.52 21.36 6.42
C GLU A 105 -7.03 20.32 5.44
N ALA A 106 -7.75 20.81 4.44
CA ALA A 106 -8.14 20.06 3.26
C ALA A 106 -7.07 20.24 2.17
N GLY A 107 -6.69 19.15 1.51
CA GLY A 107 -5.78 19.23 0.36
C GLY A 107 -5.79 17.97 -0.50
N PRO A 108 -4.91 17.92 -1.51
CA PRO A 108 -4.86 16.81 -2.47
C PRO A 108 -4.69 15.44 -1.80
N SER A 109 -3.90 15.38 -0.73
CA SER A 109 -3.63 14.16 0.05
C SER A 109 -4.83 13.62 0.81
N THR A 110 -5.85 14.46 1.03
CA THR A 110 -7.09 14.10 1.74
C THR A 110 -8.33 14.36 0.89
N PHE A 111 -8.17 14.35 -0.43
CA PHE A 111 -9.26 14.55 -1.40
C PHE A 111 -10.07 15.82 -1.15
N ASP A 112 -9.35 16.90 -0.82
CA ASP A 112 -9.92 18.23 -0.60
C ASP A 112 -10.94 18.25 0.57
N THR A 113 -10.81 17.30 1.51
CA THR A 113 -11.61 17.20 2.75
C THR A 113 -10.67 17.03 3.95
N PRO A 114 -10.89 17.70 5.10
CA PRO A 114 -10.05 17.47 6.28
C PRO A 114 -10.12 16.02 6.74
N TRP A 115 -9.01 15.47 7.27
CA TRP A 115 -8.95 14.07 7.73
C TRP A 115 -10.09 13.71 8.69
N SER A 116 -10.38 14.64 9.62
CA SER A 116 -11.43 14.52 10.65
C SER A 116 -12.84 14.32 10.09
N GLN A 117 -13.07 14.69 8.82
CA GLN A 117 -14.35 14.63 8.13
C GLN A 117 -14.41 13.53 7.07
N LEU A 118 -13.30 12.81 6.83
CA LEU A 118 -13.28 11.69 5.90
C LEU A 118 -14.05 10.50 6.48
N PRO A 119 -14.94 9.86 5.70
CA PRO A 119 -15.49 8.57 6.10
C PRO A 119 -14.38 7.49 6.09
N PRO A 120 -14.57 6.37 6.81
CA PRO A 120 -13.52 5.34 6.97
C PRO A 120 -12.94 4.81 5.65
N GLY A 121 -13.77 4.59 4.62
CA GLY A 121 -13.30 4.13 3.31
C GLY A 121 -12.35 5.12 2.63
N ARG A 122 -12.58 6.44 2.79
CA ARG A 122 -11.68 7.47 2.29
C ARG A 122 -10.41 7.60 3.14
N GLN A 123 -10.51 7.44 4.47
CA GLN A 123 -9.31 7.37 5.34
C GLN A 123 -8.42 6.18 4.95
N ALA A 124 -9.02 5.03 4.66
CA ALA A 124 -8.31 3.87 4.10
C ALA A 124 -7.63 4.21 2.77
N ALA A 125 -8.30 4.91 1.85
CA ALA A 125 -7.72 5.32 0.58
C ALA A 125 -6.52 6.28 0.73
N VAL A 126 -6.59 7.24 1.66
CA VAL A 126 -5.44 8.11 1.99
C VAL A 126 -4.26 7.27 2.48
N ILE A 127 -4.49 6.36 3.44
CA ILE A 127 -3.44 5.49 3.97
C ILE A 127 -2.80 4.63 2.86
N VAL A 128 -3.62 4.07 1.97
CA VAL A 128 -3.13 3.28 0.82
C VAL A 128 -2.28 4.14 -0.12
N ALA A 129 -2.74 5.35 -0.47
CA ALA A 129 -1.99 6.27 -1.30
C ALA A 129 -0.64 6.70 -0.66
N VAL A 130 -0.62 6.93 0.65
CA VAL A 130 0.60 7.28 1.39
C VAL A 130 1.61 6.12 1.43
N ARG A 131 1.14 4.89 1.63
CA ARG A 131 2.01 3.70 1.57
C ARG A 131 2.55 3.49 0.15
N ALA A 132 1.69 3.60 -0.86
CA ALA A 132 2.11 3.54 -2.26
C ALA A 132 3.14 4.62 -2.60
N ALA A 133 3.03 5.82 -2.03
CA ALA A 133 4.02 6.87 -2.20
C ALA A 133 5.39 6.48 -1.65
N ALA A 134 5.43 5.88 -0.47
CA ALA A 134 6.66 5.39 0.14
C ALA A 134 7.27 4.20 -0.61
N ASP A 135 6.44 3.36 -1.21
CA ASP A 135 6.84 2.22 -2.05
C ASP A 135 7.17 2.63 -3.51
N GLU A 136 7.07 3.93 -3.84
CA GLU A 136 7.29 4.48 -5.18
C GLU A 136 6.28 4.00 -6.26
N LEU A 137 5.04 3.66 -5.86
CA LEU A 137 3.98 3.07 -6.67
C LEU A 137 2.81 4.04 -7.01
N CYS A 138 3.10 5.32 -7.23
CA CYS A 138 2.09 6.34 -7.52
C CYS A 138 1.48 6.30 -8.94
N GLY A 139 1.41 5.14 -9.61
CA GLY A 139 0.90 5.01 -10.98
C GLY A 139 0.60 3.58 -11.40
#